data_AF-C6TDT5-F1
#
_entry.id   AF-C6TDT5-F1
#
_cell.length_a   1.000
_cell.length_b   1.000
_cell.length_c   1.000
_cell.angle_alpha   90.00
_cell.angle_beta   90.00
_cell.angle_gamma   90.00
#
_symmetry.space_group_name_H-M   'P 1'
#
loop_
_entity.id
_entity.type
_entity.pdbx_description
1 polymer ?
#
loop_
_entity_poly.entity_id
_entity_poly.type
_entity_poly.pdbx_seq_one_letter_code
_entity_poly.pdbx_strand_id
1 'polypeptide(L)'
;MDASYGDMSNDSAAVFPRINVRDPYKRLGISKEASEDEIQGARNFLIQKYAGHKPSVDAIESAHDKIIMQKFYERKNPKIDIKKKMREVNQSKFVQAVRGRFQTPSTKFIIKTSIAFLVLGV
;
A
#
# COMPACT_ATOMS: atom_id res chain seq x y z
N MET A 1 -23.72 48.76 -33.14
CA MET A 1 -22.75 48.19 -32.19
C MET A 1 -22.56 46.72 -32.58
N ASP A 2 -21.35 46.35 -33.00
CA ASP A 2 -20.98 44.96 -33.28
C ASP A 2 -20.40 44.36 -32.00
N ALA A 3 -21.08 43.37 -31.43
CA ALA A 3 -20.63 42.68 -30.23
C ALA A 3 -19.75 41.50 -30.68
N SER A 4 -18.45 41.75 -30.78
CA SER A 4 -17.43 40.72 -30.90
C SER A 4 -17.44 39.87 -29.62
N TYR A 5 -18.17 38.77 -29.66
CA TYR A 5 -18.14 37.74 -28.62
C TYR A 5 -16.74 37.14 -28.63
N GLY A 6 -16.00 37.42 -27.56
CA GLY A 6 -14.66 36.90 -27.33
C GLY A 6 -14.62 35.39 -27.49
N ASP A 7 -13.87 35.00 -28.51
CA ASP A 7 -13.16 33.75 -28.69
C ASP A 7 -12.84 33.05 -27.35
N MET A 8 -13.64 32.03 -27.01
CA MET A 8 -13.41 31.12 -25.88
C MET A 8 -12.69 29.84 -26.37
N SER A 9 -11.86 29.93 -27.41
CA SER A 9 -11.00 28.82 -27.80
C SER A 9 -9.69 28.86 -27.02
N ASN A 10 -9.75 28.50 -25.74
CA ASN A 10 -8.57 28.02 -25.03
C ASN A 10 -8.84 26.65 -24.41
N ASP A 11 -9.24 25.71 -25.27
CA ASP A 11 -9.11 24.25 -25.09
C ASP A 11 -7.63 23.81 -25.02
N SER A 12 -6.79 24.59 -24.34
CA SER A 12 -5.54 24.07 -23.80
C SER A 12 -5.94 23.13 -22.68
N ALA A 13 -6.16 21.85 -23.00
CA ALA A 13 -6.52 20.79 -22.07
C ALA A 13 -5.77 21.02 -20.74
N ALA A 14 -6.50 21.47 -19.71
CA ALA A 14 -5.88 21.90 -18.48
C ALA A 14 -5.00 20.74 -17.96
N VAL A 15 -3.71 21.00 -17.81
CA VAL A 15 -2.76 19.96 -17.38
C VAL A 15 -2.74 19.95 -15.87
N PHE A 16 -2.94 18.78 -15.28
CA PHE A 16 -2.89 18.62 -13.84
C PHE A 16 -1.48 18.92 -13.29
N PRO A 17 -1.32 19.98 -12.47
CA PRO A 17 0.00 20.45 -12.06
C PRO A 17 0.73 19.49 -11.11
N ARG A 18 -0.01 18.58 -10.44
CA ARG A 18 0.54 17.64 -9.45
C ARG A 18 0.81 16.24 -10.00
N ILE A 19 0.91 16.10 -11.33
CA ILE A 19 1.15 14.82 -12.01
C ILE A 19 2.41 14.08 -11.50
N ASN A 20 3.49 14.82 -11.20
CA ASN A 20 4.78 14.25 -10.77
C ASN A 20 4.91 14.06 -9.24
N VAL A 21 3.89 14.40 -8.45
CA VAL A 21 3.98 14.30 -6.98
C VAL A 21 3.87 12.85 -6.53
N ARG A 22 4.93 12.27 -5.97
CA ARG A 22 4.94 10.84 -5.57
C ARG A 22 3.94 10.45 -4.50
N ASP A 23 3.63 11.37 -3.59
CA ASP A 23 2.73 11.16 -2.46
C ASP A 23 1.26 11.25 -2.93
N PRO A 24 0.45 10.18 -2.82
CA PRO A 24 -0.90 10.15 -3.37
C PRO A 24 -1.86 11.13 -2.67
N TYR A 25 -1.68 11.38 -1.38
CA TYR A 25 -2.50 12.32 -0.62
C TYR A 25 -2.24 13.76 -1.07
N LYS A 26 -0.97 14.14 -1.20
CA LYS A 26 -0.57 15.45 -1.73
C LYS A 26 -0.93 15.63 -3.20
N ARG A 27 -0.91 14.54 -3.97
CA ARG A 27 -1.33 14.53 -5.37
C ARG A 27 -2.82 14.87 -5.48
N LEU A 28 -3.69 14.18 -4.74
CA LEU A 28 -5.13 14.51 -4.68
C LEU A 28 -5.43 15.84 -3.97
N GLY A 29 -4.50 16.34 -3.14
CA GLY A 29 -4.67 17.57 -2.39
C GLY A 29 -5.49 17.39 -1.12
N ILE A 30 -5.43 16.20 -0.52
CA ILE A 30 -6.17 15.81 0.68
C ILE A 30 -5.20 15.50 1.82
N SER A 31 -5.69 15.50 3.05
CA SER A 31 -4.92 15.05 4.21
C SER A 31 -4.72 13.53 4.20
N LYS A 32 -3.66 13.05 4.86
CA LYS A 32 -3.43 11.61 5.07
C LYS A 32 -4.55 10.95 5.87
N GLU A 33 -5.22 11.74 6.70
CA GLU A 33 -6.30 11.33 7.60
C GLU A 33 -7.69 11.52 6.98
N ALA A 34 -7.75 11.92 5.71
CA ALA A 34 -9.00 12.19 5.02
C ALA A 34 -9.93 10.96 4.99
N SER A 35 -11.23 11.24 5.08
CA SER A 35 -12.32 10.28 4.93
C SER A 35 -12.30 9.65 3.53
N GLU A 36 -12.86 8.44 3.39
CA GLU A 36 -13.07 7.83 2.07
C GLU A 36 -13.97 8.69 1.17
N ASP A 37 -14.96 9.37 1.74
CA ASP A 37 -15.83 10.29 0.99
C ASP A 37 -15.05 11.49 0.44
N GLU A 38 -14.10 12.03 1.21
CA GLU A 38 -13.24 13.13 0.78
C GLU A 38 -12.27 12.68 -0.31
N ILE A 39 -11.73 11.46 -0.19
CA ILE A 39 -10.86 10.85 -1.20
C ILE A 39 -11.61 10.72 -2.54
N GLN A 40 -12.84 10.21 -2.52
CA GLN A 40 -13.67 10.05 -3.71
C GLN A 40 -14.13 11.40 -4.27
N GLY A 41 -14.52 12.33 -3.41
CA GLY A 41 -14.92 13.69 -3.80
C GLY A 41 -13.78 14.45 -4.48
N ALA A 42 -12.57 14.40 -3.92
CA ALA A 42 -11.39 15.01 -4.51
C ALA A 42 -11.05 14.38 -5.87
N ARG A 43 -11.11 13.05 -6.00
CA ARG A 43 -10.95 12.36 -7.29
C ARG A 43 -11.96 12.87 -8.31
N ASN A 44 -13.25 12.87 -7.98
CA ASN A 44 -14.31 13.25 -8.91
C ASN A 44 -14.16 14.70 -9.39
N PHE A 45 -13.86 15.61 -8.46
CA PHE A 45 -13.58 17.02 -8.78
C PHE A 45 -12.38 17.18 -9.73
N LEU A 46 -11.28 16.47 -9.46
CA LEU A 46 -10.07 16.56 -10.29
C LEU A 46 -10.27 15.93 -11.67
N ILE A 47 -10.98 14.81 -11.76
CA ILE A 47 -11.30 14.17 -13.05
C ILE A 47 -12.16 15.09 -13.90
N GLN A 48 -13.21 15.70 -13.33
CA GLN A 48 -14.05 16.64 -14.06
C GLN A 48 -13.27 17.86 -14.54
N LYS A 49 -12.35 18.39 -13.72
CA LYS A 49 -11.55 19.56 -14.06
C LYS A 49 -10.48 19.29 -15.13
N TYR A 50 -9.92 18.07 -15.17
CA TYR A 50 -8.79 17.71 -16.03
C TYR A 50 -9.14 16.59 -17.03
N ALA A 51 -10.43 16.37 -17.33
CA ALA A 51 -10.93 15.31 -18.21
C ALA A 51 -10.34 15.36 -19.63
N GLY A 52 -9.93 16.54 -20.09
CA GLY A 52 -9.33 16.73 -21.42
C GLY A 52 -7.90 16.19 -21.57
N HIS A 53 -7.20 15.88 -20.48
CA HIS A 53 -5.79 15.44 -20.53
C HIS A 53 -5.61 14.03 -19.93
N LYS A 54 -5.52 13.01 -20.80
CA LYS A 54 -5.41 11.59 -20.40
C LYS A 54 -4.31 11.31 -19.35
N PRO A 55 -3.07 11.80 -19.48
CA PRO A 55 -2.02 11.57 -18.48
C PRO A 55 -2.36 12.18 -17.11
N SER A 56 -3.15 13.25 -17.08
CA SER A 56 -3.59 13.87 -15.84
C SER A 56 -4.63 13.01 -15.14
N VAL A 57 -5.60 12.47 -15.90
CA VAL A 57 -6.61 11.54 -15.38
C VAL A 57 -5.94 10.28 -14.81
N ASP A 58 -5.02 9.67 -15.55
CA ASP A 58 -4.27 8.49 -15.11
C ASP A 58 -3.46 8.74 -13.81
N ALA A 59 -2.85 9.92 -13.70
CA ALA A 59 -2.16 10.30 -12.48
C ALA A 59 -3.10 10.48 -11.27
N ILE A 60 -4.32 10.94 -11.49
CA ILE A 60 -5.36 11.07 -10.45
C ILE A 60 -5.85 9.68 -10.02
N GLU A 61 -6.11 8.79 -10.96
CA GLU A 61 -6.56 7.41 -10.68
C GLU A 61 -5.48 6.59 -9.97
N SER A 62 -4.25 6.65 -10.44
CA SER A 62 -3.12 5.98 -9.78
C SER A 62 -2.87 6.51 -8.35
N ALA A 63 -3.19 7.76 -8.05
CA ALA A 63 -3.13 8.29 -6.68
C ALA A 63 -4.17 7.63 -5.78
N HIS A 64 -5.40 7.51 -6.28
CA HIS A 64 -6.51 6.89 -5.59
C HIS A 64 -6.25 5.40 -5.32
N ASP A 65 -5.79 4.66 -6.32
CA ASP A 65 -5.49 3.23 -6.19
C ASP A 65 -4.41 2.96 -5.15
N LYS A 66 -3.38 3.82 -5.08
CA LYS A 66 -2.35 3.72 -4.03
C LYS A 66 -2.90 3.89 -2.63
N ILE A 67 -3.84 4.81 -2.43
CA ILE A 67 -4.48 5.02 -1.12
C ILE A 67 -5.30 3.79 -0.74
N ILE A 68 -6.06 3.22 -1.69
CA ILE A 68 -6.81 1.98 -1.47
C ILE A 68 -5.86 0.84 -1.10
N MET A 69 -4.78 0.65 -1.86
CA MET A 69 -3.80 -0.39 -1.59
C MET A 69 -3.15 -0.19 -0.22
N GLN A 70 -2.81 1.03 0.16
CA GLN A 70 -2.23 1.31 1.47
C GLN A 70 -3.18 0.93 2.61
N LYS A 71 -4.47 1.32 2.54
CA LYS A 71 -5.48 0.91 3.52
C LYS A 71 -5.69 -0.60 3.52
N PHE A 72 -5.59 -1.25 2.36
CA PHE A 72 -5.69 -2.71 2.25
C PHE A 72 -4.52 -3.41 2.95
N TYR A 73 -3.28 -2.93 2.78
CA TYR A 73 -2.10 -3.46 3.50
C TYR A 73 -2.23 -3.26 5.00
N GLU A 74 -2.70 -2.10 5.47
CA GLU A 74 -2.93 -1.86 6.89
C GLU A 74 -3.97 -2.83 7.48
N ARG A 75 -5.00 -3.22 6.70
CA ARG A 75 -6.00 -4.22 7.10
C ARG A 75 -5.48 -5.67 7.01
N LYS A 76 -4.72 -6.02 5.97
CA LYS A 76 -4.21 -7.39 5.72
C LYS A 76 -3.00 -7.75 6.57
N ASN A 77 -2.25 -6.75 7.02
CA ASN A 77 -1.08 -6.92 7.86
C ASN A 77 -1.35 -6.30 9.24
N PRO A 78 -2.26 -6.91 10.06
CA PRO A 78 -2.30 -6.55 11.47
C PRO A 78 -0.88 -6.72 11.99
N LYS A 79 -0.33 -5.75 12.73
CA LYS A 79 1.04 -5.84 13.30
C LYS A 79 1.23 -7.22 13.94
N ILE A 80 1.77 -8.18 13.19
CA ILE A 80 1.96 -9.53 13.70
C ILE A 80 3.18 -9.37 14.57
N ASP A 81 2.97 -9.26 15.88
CA ASP A 81 4.05 -9.35 16.84
C ASP A 81 4.63 -10.76 16.76
N ILE A 82 5.60 -10.96 15.86
CA ILE A 82 6.29 -12.24 15.64
C ILE A 82 6.82 -12.78 16.98
N LYS A 83 7.27 -11.88 17.87
CA LYS A 83 7.70 -12.19 19.23
C LYS A 83 6.58 -12.78 20.09
N LYS A 84 5.35 -12.25 19.99
CA LYS A 84 4.18 -12.75 20.72
C LYS A 84 3.75 -14.12 20.18
N LYS A 85 3.66 -14.27 18.86
CA LYS A 85 3.36 -15.55 18.19
C LYS A 85 4.38 -16.63 18.53
N MET A 86 5.68 -16.33 18.50
CA MET A 86 6.73 -17.31 18.80
C MET A 86 6.71 -17.76 20.26
N ARG A 87 6.43 -16.85 21.19
CA ARG A 87 6.24 -17.17 22.61
C ARG A 87 5.00 -18.04 22.83
N GLU A 88 3.90 -17.74 22.16
CA GLU A 88 2.66 -18.52 22.21
C GLU A 88 2.87 -19.96 21.68
N VAL A 89 3.58 -20.10 20.56
CA VAL A 89 3.92 -21.41 19.99
C VAL A 89 4.86 -22.20 20.91
N ASN A 90 5.86 -21.55 21.52
CA ASN A 90 6.80 -22.23 22.40
C ASN A 90 6.15 -22.64 23.75
N GLN A 91 5.11 -21.92 24.19
CA GLN A 91 4.33 -22.22 25.40
C GLN A 91 3.13 -23.14 25.15
N SER A 92 2.84 -23.49 23.89
CA SER A 92 1.77 -24.42 23.55
C SER A 92 1.99 -25.79 24.22
N LYS A 93 0.93 -26.31 24.84
CA LYS A 93 0.92 -27.64 25.50
C LYS A 93 1.32 -28.76 24.53
N PHE A 94 1.01 -28.59 23.24
CA PHE A 94 1.37 -29.56 22.21
C PHE A 94 2.89 -29.57 21.95
N VAL A 95 3.49 -28.39 21.81
CA VAL A 95 4.95 -28.26 21.60
C VAL A 95 5.72 -28.76 22.82
N GLN A 96 5.23 -28.46 24.03
CA GLN A 96 5.83 -28.96 25.26
C GLN A 96 5.67 -30.49 25.41
N ALA A 97 4.52 -31.06 25.03
CA ALA A 97 4.29 -32.51 25.09
C ALA A 97 5.20 -33.28 24.12
N VAL A 98 5.50 -32.71 22.94
CA VAL A 98 6.44 -33.31 21.98
C VAL A 98 7.89 -33.14 22.45
N ARG A 99 8.27 -31.95 22.93
CA ARG A 99 9.61 -31.72 23.51
C ARG A 99 9.91 -32.57 24.75
N GLY A 100 8.91 -32.82 25.59
CA GLY A 100 9.06 -33.65 26.78
C GLY A 100 9.28 -35.13 26.46
N ARG A 101 8.87 -35.59 25.26
CA ARG A 101 9.01 -36.98 24.81
C ARG A 101 10.30 -37.26 24.04
N PHE A 102 10.94 -36.23 23.47
CA PHE A 102 12.17 -36.35 22.71
C PHE A 102 13.25 -35.38 23.23
N GLN A 103 14.31 -35.92 23.83
CA GLN A 103 15.52 -35.14 24.15
C GLN A 103 16.15 -34.64 22.86
N THR A 104 16.05 -33.33 22.62
CA THR A 104 16.65 -32.71 21.43
C THR A 104 18.08 -32.27 21.74
N PRO A 105 19.03 -32.50 20.82
CA PRO A 105 20.41 -32.04 20.97
C PRO A 105 20.50 -30.51 20.90
N SER A 106 21.65 -29.95 21.25
CA SER A 106 21.83 -28.50 21.32
C SER A 106 21.44 -27.77 20.02
N THR A 107 20.81 -26.61 20.13
CA THR A 107 20.32 -25.80 19.00
C THR A 107 21.44 -25.48 17.99
N LYS A 108 22.69 -25.35 18.45
CA LYS A 108 23.86 -25.11 17.58
C LYS A 108 24.08 -26.25 16.58
N PHE A 109 23.89 -27.50 17.02
CA PHE A 109 24.03 -28.67 16.16
C PHE A 109 22.90 -28.75 15.14
N ILE A 110 21.66 -28.51 15.57
CA ILE A 110 20.48 -28.50 14.69
C ILE A 110 20.64 -27.44 13.59
N ILE A 111 21.10 -26.23 13.92
CA ILE A 111 21.33 -25.15 12.95
C ILE A 111 22.44 -25.52 11.97
N LYS A 112 23.57 -26.05 12.45
CA LYS A 112 24.69 -26.45 11.57
C LYS A 112 24.25 -27.51 10.56
N THR A 113 23.51 -28.51 11.02
CA THR A 113 23.00 -29.59 10.17
C THR A 113 21.94 -29.10 9.20
N SER A 114 20.99 -28.26 9.64
CA SER A 114 19.96 -27.73 8.73
C SER A 114 20.53 -26.81 7.66
N ILE A 115 21.52 -25.98 7.97
CA ILE A 115 22.25 -25.19 6.96
C ILE A 115 22.97 -26.12 5.98
N ALA A 116 23.62 -27.19 6.46
CA ALA A 116 24.28 -28.15 5.59
C ALA A 116 23.30 -28.82 4.62
N PHE A 117 22.10 -29.21 5.06
CA PHE A 117 21.06 -29.75 4.18
C PHE A 117 20.57 -28.73 3.15
N LEU A 118 20.37 -27.48 3.56
CA LEU A 118 19.93 -26.41 2.66
C LEU A 118 20.97 -26.10 1.58
N VAL A 119 22.26 -26.17 1.92
CA VAL A 119 23.38 -25.95 0.99
C VAL A 119 23.60 -27.16 0.07
N LEU A 120 23.41 -28.39 0.57
CA LEU A 120 23.61 -29.62 -0.19
C LEU A 120 22.42 -29.96 -1.12
N GLY A 121 21.28 -29.26 -1.00
CA GLY A 121 20.20 -29.32 -1.98
C GLY A 121 19.51 -30.69 -2.11
N VAL A 122 19.29 -31.37 -0.98
CA VAL A 122 18.38 -32.54 -0.90
C VAL A 122 17.00 -32.09 -0.49
#